data_AF-A0A6P8AU99-F1
#
_entry.id   AF-A0A6P8AU99-F1
#
_cell.length_a   1.000
_cell.length_b   1.000
_cell.length_c   1.000
_cell.angle_alpha   90.00
_cell.angle_beta   90.00
_cell.angle_gamma   90.00
#
_symmetry.space_group_name_H-M   'P 1'
#
loop_
_entity.id
_entity.type
_entity.pdbx_description
1 polymer ?
#
loop_
_entity_poly.entity_id
_entity_poly.type
_entity_poly.pdbx_seq_one_letter_code
_entity_poly.pdbx_strand_id
1 'polypeptide(L)'
;MIGRRILAAALLPLACIAQQIPIVGIPPSDGQAPPPRKNINDLQSQGGPEWDLFILGLASLQEQSETDPLSYFQLMGIHGAPYKSWNGVEGVKAGGYGGYCCHGDVCFGLWHRPFLSLYEQTLNTHVQRIAGSYRGQNAAAYQAAAQRVRFPYWDWAVDAKLPPSVTMKTISITTPQGIQTIRNPLYSYKFRRSFSDLGMPNDSIAARFTETKRGPQNNGSENIDGINAELERYGGTLRSQVYNVFSQTITYEQMATDSFPGSSFESPHNTVHNIAGSGGHLMWLDWSAFDPAFALHHCNIDRLVALWQAINHEKTVFNGSVRTNGQFATAPGSFTADSPLKPFYASASPGDFHTTRTVADITRLGYTYPELLPPAGEDVSTKEDLGRLVRSRVNALYGNGVVVAQSEDAPAGSKSVRRRADGIPERKIRNGKARNKDRTGARRDYQLLVQATRDLLELPCRIQVFVGDQPVGQVSLMASPTTGVSFSVLPLAEVLAERGIDDWSERAVLPMLEKELKVEVRTYDGTKISARSVPGLDLEVQSRTYTPKKNNYEFPKFHTPNKVSMRVAAV
;
A
#
# COMPACT_ATOMS: atom_id res chain seq x y z
N MET A 1 -76.93 21.01 14.51
CA MET A 1 -75.61 20.90 15.16
C MET A 1 -75.39 19.46 15.55
N ILE A 2 -74.37 18.81 15.00
CA ILE A 2 -73.53 17.72 15.55
C ILE A 2 -72.71 17.23 14.34
N GLY A 3 -71.47 17.70 14.26
CA GLY A 3 -70.53 17.35 13.21
C GLY A 3 -69.88 15.99 13.49
N ARG A 4 -69.87 15.11 12.49
CA ARG A 4 -69.03 13.90 12.47
C ARG A 4 -67.59 14.30 12.11
N ARG A 5 -66.68 14.23 13.08
CA ARG A 5 -65.24 14.28 12.84
C ARG A 5 -64.78 12.90 12.38
N ILE A 6 -64.31 12.82 11.14
CA ILE A 6 -63.52 11.68 10.64
C ILE A 6 -62.10 11.91 11.14
N LEU A 7 -61.61 11.06 12.04
CA LEU A 7 -60.18 10.99 12.35
C LEU A 7 -59.47 10.36 11.14
N ALA A 8 -58.68 11.16 10.42
CA ALA A 8 -57.67 10.65 9.50
C ALA A 8 -56.53 10.06 10.35
N ALA A 9 -56.37 8.74 10.32
CA ALA A 9 -55.17 8.10 10.85
C ALA A 9 -54.00 8.48 9.94
N ALA A 10 -53.11 9.34 10.44
CA ALA A 10 -51.83 9.60 9.79
C ALA A 10 -51.00 8.31 9.86
N LEU A 11 -50.89 7.61 8.73
CA LEU A 11 -49.84 6.62 8.50
C LEU A 11 -48.51 7.37 8.49
N LEU A 12 -47.86 7.46 9.65
CA LEU A 12 -46.44 7.76 9.72
C LEU A 12 -45.70 6.66 8.95
N PRO A 13 -44.83 7.00 7.97
CA PRO A 13 -43.97 6.00 7.37
C PRO A 13 -43.06 5.50 8.49
N LEU A 14 -43.20 4.24 8.86
CA LEU A 14 -42.15 3.50 9.56
C LEU A 14 -40.93 3.60 8.64
N ALA A 15 -40.01 4.52 8.96
CA ALA A 15 -38.69 4.51 8.39
C ALA A 15 -38.10 3.15 8.77
N CYS A 16 -38.06 2.21 7.81
CA CYS A 16 -37.16 1.08 7.90
C CYS A 16 -35.77 1.68 8.08
N ILE A 17 -35.25 1.68 9.32
CA ILE A 17 -33.85 1.95 9.58
C ILE A 17 -33.12 0.86 8.80
N ALA A 18 -32.49 1.22 7.68
CA ALA A 18 -31.60 0.31 6.99
C ALA A 18 -30.55 -0.14 8.00
N GLN A 19 -30.50 -1.44 8.27
CA GLN A 19 -29.57 -2.00 9.24
C GLN A 19 -28.15 -1.75 8.73
N GLN A 20 -27.32 -1.10 9.55
CA GLN A 20 -25.93 -0.82 9.21
C GLN A 20 -25.17 -2.13 8.98
N ILE A 21 -24.39 -2.19 7.92
CA ILE A 21 -23.52 -3.32 7.60
C ILE A 21 -22.28 -3.24 8.50
N PRO A 22 -22.06 -4.16 9.44
CA PRO A 22 -20.88 -4.16 10.29
C PRO A 22 -19.67 -4.76 9.54
N ILE A 23 -18.48 -4.25 9.84
CA ILE A 23 -17.22 -4.74 9.30
C ILE A 23 -16.59 -5.63 10.37
N VAL A 24 -16.87 -6.92 10.30
CA VAL A 24 -16.37 -7.90 11.29
C VAL A 24 -15.26 -8.79 10.73
N GLY A 25 -14.95 -8.63 9.44
CA GLY A 25 -14.02 -9.50 8.74
C GLY A 25 -14.58 -10.92 8.59
N ILE A 26 -13.70 -11.91 8.47
CA ILE A 26 -14.08 -13.33 8.36
C ILE A 26 -13.73 -14.04 9.67
N PRO A 27 -14.70 -14.31 10.56
CA PRO A 27 -14.42 -14.96 11.83
C PRO A 27 -13.59 -16.23 11.63
N PRO A 28 -12.50 -16.43 12.41
CA PRO A 28 -11.79 -17.70 12.38
C PRO A 28 -12.72 -18.82 12.88
N SER A 29 -12.42 -20.06 12.48
CA SER A 29 -13.04 -21.21 13.13
C SER A 29 -12.60 -21.27 14.60
N ASP A 30 -13.51 -21.68 15.48
CA ASP A 30 -13.30 -21.67 16.94
C ASP A 30 -11.95 -22.29 17.34
N GLY A 31 -11.14 -21.50 18.08
CA GLY A 31 -9.85 -21.92 18.62
C GLY A 31 -8.69 -21.98 17.63
N GLN A 32 -8.88 -21.60 16.35
CA GLN A 32 -7.80 -21.58 15.35
C GLN A 32 -7.31 -20.16 15.05
N ALA A 33 -6.02 -20.04 14.74
CA ALA A 33 -5.49 -18.80 14.19
C ALA A 33 -6.15 -18.50 12.83
N PRO A 34 -6.47 -17.23 12.53
CA PRO A 34 -7.06 -16.90 11.24
C PRO A 34 -6.09 -17.24 10.09
N PRO A 35 -6.60 -17.69 8.93
CA PRO A 35 -5.80 -17.92 7.73
C PRO A 35 -4.99 -16.68 7.29
N PRO A 36 -3.77 -16.87 6.76
CA PRO A 36 -2.96 -15.75 6.29
C PRO A 36 -3.42 -15.24 4.91
N ARG A 37 -3.38 -13.92 4.71
CA ARG A 37 -3.33 -13.33 3.36
C ARG A 37 -1.99 -13.69 2.74
N LYS A 38 -1.99 -14.32 1.56
CA LYS A 38 -0.77 -14.83 0.90
C LYS A 38 -0.25 -13.88 -0.17
N ASN A 39 1.02 -14.02 -0.54
CA ASN A 39 1.54 -13.36 -1.73
C ASN A 39 0.78 -13.87 -2.96
N ILE A 40 0.32 -12.97 -3.83
CA ILE A 40 -0.45 -13.30 -5.02
C ILE A 40 0.30 -14.24 -5.98
N ASN A 41 1.62 -14.08 -6.13
CA ASN A 41 2.42 -14.92 -7.01
C ASN A 41 2.57 -16.34 -6.44
N ASP A 42 2.68 -16.47 -5.11
CA ASP A 42 2.70 -17.77 -4.44
C ASP A 42 1.34 -18.46 -4.54
N LEU A 43 0.25 -17.72 -4.32
CA LEU A 43 -1.11 -18.26 -4.44
C LEU A 43 -1.40 -18.73 -5.88
N GLN A 44 -1.02 -17.93 -6.88
CA GLN A 44 -1.17 -18.28 -8.29
C GLN A 44 -0.35 -19.51 -8.66
N SER A 45 0.92 -19.57 -8.25
CA SER A 45 1.82 -20.68 -8.60
C SER A 45 1.43 -22.00 -7.92
N GLN A 46 0.89 -21.94 -6.70
CA GLN A 46 0.31 -23.11 -6.02
C GLN A 46 -0.97 -23.61 -6.71
N GLY A 47 -1.78 -22.69 -7.24
CA GLY A 47 -3.03 -23.03 -7.92
C GLY A 47 -4.02 -23.78 -7.02
N GLY A 48 -4.84 -24.62 -7.65
CA GLY A 48 -5.80 -25.48 -6.95
C GLY A 48 -6.99 -24.74 -6.33
N PRO A 49 -7.74 -25.41 -5.44
CA PRO A 49 -9.06 -24.94 -5.00
C PRO A 49 -9.09 -23.54 -4.39
N GLU A 50 -8.03 -23.13 -3.67
CA GLU A 50 -7.98 -21.79 -3.06
C GLU A 50 -7.82 -20.69 -4.11
N TRP A 51 -6.95 -20.91 -5.11
CA TRP A 51 -6.77 -20.02 -6.25
C TRP A 51 -8.04 -19.94 -7.11
N ASP A 52 -8.62 -21.10 -7.45
CA ASP A 52 -9.84 -21.18 -8.25
C ASP A 52 -10.99 -20.42 -7.58
N LEU A 53 -11.20 -20.62 -6.27
CA LEU A 53 -12.25 -19.95 -5.52
C LEU A 53 -12.01 -18.45 -5.39
N PHE A 54 -10.77 -18.01 -5.19
CA PHE A 54 -10.43 -16.60 -5.15
C PHE A 54 -10.82 -15.91 -6.49
N ILE A 55 -10.41 -16.51 -7.61
CA ILE A 55 -10.70 -15.98 -8.95
C ILE A 55 -12.21 -16.00 -9.23
N LEU A 56 -12.91 -17.10 -8.96
CA LEU A 56 -14.35 -17.21 -9.18
C LEU A 56 -15.15 -16.26 -8.28
N GLY A 57 -14.76 -16.13 -7.02
CA GLY A 57 -15.36 -15.21 -6.06
C GLY A 57 -15.24 -13.77 -6.54
N LEU A 58 -14.04 -13.38 -7.00
CA LEU A 58 -13.79 -12.03 -7.50
C LEU A 58 -14.56 -11.73 -8.78
N ALA A 59 -14.60 -12.69 -9.73
CA ALA A 59 -15.42 -12.57 -10.94
C ALA A 59 -16.90 -12.37 -10.58
N SER A 60 -17.43 -13.18 -9.66
CA SER A 60 -18.81 -13.07 -9.22
C SER A 60 -19.13 -11.76 -8.51
N LEU A 61 -18.18 -11.20 -7.75
CA LEU A 61 -18.34 -9.91 -7.06
C LEU A 61 -18.35 -8.74 -8.06
N GLN A 62 -17.48 -8.78 -9.08
CA GLN A 62 -17.49 -7.78 -10.17
C GLN A 62 -18.75 -7.86 -11.03
N GLU A 63 -19.45 -8.99 -11.01
CA GLU A 63 -20.70 -9.17 -11.75
C GLU A 63 -21.95 -8.62 -11.05
N GLN A 64 -21.85 -8.14 -9.81
CA GLN A 64 -22.99 -7.57 -9.11
C GLN A 64 -23.47 -6.26 -9.72
N SER A 65 -24.75 -5.92 -9.52
CA SER A 65 -25.30 -4.63 -9.97
C SER A 65 -24.56 -3.49 -9.28
N GLU A 66 -24.17 -2.44 -10.00
CA GLU A 66 -23.50 -1.27 -9.43
C GLU A 66 -24.38 -0.46 -8.46
N THR A 67 -25.66 -0.82 -8.31
CA THR A 67 -26.58 -0.26 -7.31
C THR A 67 -26.65 -1.07 -6.03
N ASP A 68 -26.11 -2.29 -6.01
CA ASP A 68 -26.03 -3.09 -4.78
C ASP A 68 -24.94 -2.51 -3.86
N PRO A 69 -25.26 -2.14 -2.61
CA PRO A 69 -24.30 -1.56 -1.65
C PRO A 69 -23.03 -2.39 -1.42
N LEU A 70 -23.08 -3.70 -1.67
CA LEU A 70 -21.96 -4.64 -1.54
C LEU A 70 -21.36 -5.06 -2.89
N SER A 71 -21.79 -4.47 -4.00
CA SER A 71 -21.14 -4.69 -5.30
C SER A 71 -19.70 -4.19 -5.31
N TYR A 72 -18.86 -4.76 -6.19
CA TYR A 72 -17.51 -4.27 -6.43
C TYR A 72 -17.48 -2.74 -6.63
N PHE A 73 -18.41 -2.20 -7.43
CA PHE A 73 -18.50 -0.77 -7.68
C PHE A 73 -18.73 0.05 -6.41
N GLN A 74 -19.74 -0.31 -5.61
CA GLN A 74 -20.05 0.44 -4.39
C GLN A 74 -18.93 0.33 -3.36
N LEU A 75 -18.33 -0.84 -3.20
CA LEU A 75 -17.21 -1.05 -2.28
C LEU A 75 -15.99 -0.21 -2.69
N MET A 76 -15.57 -0.27 -3.95
CA MET A 76 -14.41 0.49 -4.43
C MET A 76 -14.70 1.99 -4.46
N GLY A 77 -15.95 2.39 -4.69
CA GLY A 77 -16.39 3.79 -4.64
C GLY A 77 -16.33 4.44 -3.26
N ILE A 78 -16.18 3.69 -2.17
CA ILE A 78 -15.93 4.25 -0.81
C ILE A 78 -14.61 5.02 -0.79
N HIS A 79 -13.59 4.55 -1.52
CA HIS A 79 -12.28 5.15 -1.51
C HIS A 79 -12.27 6.58 -2.08
N GLY A 80 -12.91 6.77 -3.24
CA GLY A 80 -12.83 7.99 -4.05
C GLY A 80 -14.17 8.34 -4.70
N ALA A 81 -14.15 8.54 -6.02
CA ALA A 81 -15.37 8.83 -6.78
C ALA A 81 -16.34 7.63 -6.71
N PRO A 82 -17.66 7.86 -6.67
CA PRO A 82 -18.36 9.11 -7.01
C PRO A 82 -18.68 10.03 -5.83
N TYR A 83 -17.99 9.91 -4.68
CA TYR A 83 -18.23 10.78 -3.50
C TYR A 83 -19.67 10.71 -2.99
N LYS A 84 -20.19 9.48 -2.84
CA LYS A 84 -21.55 9.22 -2.37
C LYS A 84 -21.54 8.62 -0.98
N SER A 85 -22.63 8.83 -0.25
CA SER A 85 -22.79 8.19 1.05
C SER A 85 -22.82 6.68 0.92
N TRP A 86 -22.19 6.01 1.88
CA TRP A 86 -22.21 4.56 1.99
C TRP A 86 -22.64 4.17 3.40
N ASN A 87 -23.52 3.16 3.49
CA ASN A 87 -24.00 2.61 4.76
C ASN A 87 -24.59 3.66 5.73
N GLY A 88 -25.28 4.66 5.16
CA GLY A 88 -25.93 5.74 5.92
C GLY A 88 -24.99 6.81 6.47
N VAL A 89 -23.71 6.79 6.11
CA VAL A 89 -22.73 7.79 6.55
C VAL A 89 -22.66 8.91 5.51
N GLU A 90 -23.22 10.07 5.83
CA GLU A 90 -23.25 11.20 4.89
C GLU A 90 -21.94 12.02 4.88
N GLY A 91 -21.70 12.71 3.77
CA GLY A 91 -20.62 13.68 3.64
C GLY A 91 -20.87 14.90 4.52
N VAL A 92 -19.79 15.57 4.96
CA VAL A 92 -19.88 16.76 5.82
C VAL A 92 -19.51 18.02 5.04
N LYS A 93 -20.21 19.14 5.31
CA LYS A 93 -20.00 20.43 4.60
C LYS A 93 -18.57 20.95 4.66
N ALA A 94 -17.91 20.72 5.79
CA ALA A 94 -16.53 21.11 6.00
C ALA A 94 -15.56 19.97 5.64
N GLY A 95 -16.02 18.87 5.03
CA GLY A 95 -15.20 17.70 4.72
C GLY A 95 -14.01 18.07 3.85
N GLY A 96 -12.99 17.21 3.89
CA GLY A 96 -11.79 17.40 3.09
C GLY A 96 -12.04 17.14 1.60
N TYR A 97 -10.97 16.75 0.92
CA TYR A 97 -11.01 16.44 -0.51
C TYR A 97 -11.69 15.09 -0.77
N GLY A 98 -12.32 14.95 -1.95
CA GLY A 98 -12.66 13.67 -2.57
C GLY A 98 -13.52 12.71 -1.71
N GLY A 99 -13.08 11.45 -1.63
CA GLY A 99 -13.79 10.32 -1.01
C GLY A 99 -13.48 10.14 0.48
N TYR A 100 -13.77 8.94 1.01
CA TYR A 100 -13.55 8.66 2.44
C TYR A 100 -12.11 8.35 2.79
N CYS A 101 -11.25 8.05 1.80
CA CYS A 101 -9.90 7.56 2.06
C CYS A 101 -9.03 8.57 2.82
N CYS A 102 -8.19 8.06 3.72
CA CYS A 102 -7.16 8.84 4.39
C CYS A 102 -5.87 8.82 3.57
N HIS A 103 -5.42 9.98 3.07
CA HIS A 103 -4.09 10.18 2.48
C HIS A 103 -3.47 11.50 2.95
N GLY A 104 -2.15 11.51 3.12
CA GLY A 104 -1.43 12.59 3.79
C GLY A 104 -1.93 12.80 5.23
N ASP A 105 -2.40 11.73 5.88
CA ASP A 105 -3.03 11.78 7.20
C ASP A 105 -2.62 10.56 8.03
N VAL A 106 -2.57 10.72 9.36
CA VAL A 106 -2.14 9.67 10.29
C VAL A 106 -3.01 8.42 10.20
N CYS A 107 -4.27 8.56 9.78
CA CYS A 107 -5.17 7.43 9.59
C CYS A 107 -4.89 6.61 8.33
N PHE A 108 -3.98 7.03 7.42
CA PHE A 108 -3.69 6.32 6.17
C PHE A 108 -3.53 4.80 6.36
N GLY A 109 -2.62 4.38 7.23
CA GLY A 109 -2.28 2.96 7.39
C GLY A 109 -3.43 2.11 7.92
N LEU A 110 -4.26 2.66 8.83
CA LEU A 110 -5.29 1.89 9.54
C LEU A 110 -6.72 2.17 9.07
N TRP A 111 -6.98 3.21 8.27
CA TRP A 111 -8.27 3.40 7.59
C TRP A 111 -8.47 2.36 6.49
N HIS A 112 -7.41 2.03 5.75
CA HIS A 112 -7.47 1.03 4.67
C HIS A 112 -7.68 -0.40 5.21
N ARG A 113 -7.43 -0.65 6.50
CA ARG A 113 -7.59 -1.97 7.11
C ARG A 113 -9.07 -2.44 7.16
N PRO A 114 -10.02 -1.71 7.79
CA PRO A 114 -11.44 -2.08 7.72
C PRO A 114 -12.01 -1.95 6.30
N PHE A 115 -11.47 -1.08 5.43
CA PHE A 115 -11.83 -1.08 4.00
C PHE A 115 -11.54 -2.44 3.34
N LEU A 116 -10.31 -2.95 3.49
CA LEU A 116 -9.92 -4.26 2.96
C LEU A 116 -10.71 -5.40 3.62
N SER A 117 -11.00 -5.32 4.92
CA SER A 117 -11.82 -6.32 5.61
C SER A 117 -13.26 -6.35 5.11
N LEU A 118 -13.86 -5.19 4.82
CA LEU A 118 -15.18 -5.10 4.20
C LEU A 118 -15.17 -5.75 2.81
N TYR A 119 -14.16 -5.45 2.01
CA TYR A 119 -14.01 -6.04 0.69
C TYR A 119 -13.83 -7.57 0.75
N GLU A 120 -12.96 -8.04 1.65
CA GLU A 120 -12.65 -9.45 1.86
C GLU A 120 -13.84 -10.23 2.44
N GLN A 121 -14.58 -9.69 3.42
CA GLN A 121 -15.76 -10.37 3.98
C GLN A 121 -16.87 -10.51 2.93
N THR A 122 -17.07 -9.50 2.08
CA THR A 122 -18.03 -9.57 0.98
C THR A 122 -17.59 -10.58 -0.06
N LEU A 123 -16.33 -10.54 -0.50
CA LEU A 123 -15.75 -11.54 -1.40
C LEU A 123 -15.95 -12.97 -0.88
N ASN A 124 -15.76 -13.18 0.43
CA ASN A 124 -15.94 -14.50 1.04
C ASN A 124 -17.38 -15.01 0.90
N THR A 125 -18.41 -14.15 0.92
CA THR A 125 -19.80 -14.61 0.67
C THR A 125 -19.95 -15.24 -0.71
N HIS A 126 -19.28 -14.69 -1.73
CA HIS A 126 -19.24 -15.27 -3.08
C HIS A 126 -18.43 -16.58 -3.10
N VAL A 127 -17.27 -16.61 -2.43
CA VAL A 127 -16.41 -17.79 -2.31
C VAL A 127 -17.17 -18.97 -1.68
N GLN A 128 -17.83 -18.76 -0.53
CA GLN A 128 -18.59 -19.80 0.16
C GLN A 128 -19.74 -20.33 -0.70
N ARG A 129 -20.48 -19.44 -1.36
CA ARG A 129 -21.56 -19.82 -2.27
C ARG A 129 -21.06 -20.68 -3.44
N ILE A 130 -19.95 -20.30 -4.06
CA ILE A 130 -19.36 -21.04 -5.17
C ILE A 130 -18.79 -22.38 -4.71
N ALA A 131 -18.08 -22.43 -3.58
CA ALA A 131 -17.61 -23.67 -2.98
C ALA A 131 -18.77 -24.65 -2.70
N GLY A 132 -19.92 -24.12 -2.25
CA GLY A 132 -21.19 -24.82 -2.08
C GLY A 132 -21.78 -25.43 -3.35
N SER A 133 -21.28 -25.09 -4.54
CA SER A 133 -21.75 -25.65 -5.82
C SER A 133 -20.90 -26.81 -6.37
N TYR A 134 -19.70 -27.05 -5.83
CA TYR A 134 -18.89 -28.21 -6.22
C TYR A 134 -19.54 -29.53 -5.78
N ARG A 135 -19.42 -30.57 -6.61
CA ARG A 135 -20.00 -31.90 -6.38
C ARG A 135 -18.94 -33.00 -6.58
N GLY A 136 -19.27 -34.22 -6.19
CA GLY A 136 -18.39 -35.39 -6.34
C GLY A 136 -17.10 -35.26 -5.51
N GLN A 137 -15.99 -35.77 -6.05
CA GLN A 137 -14.69 -35.84 -5.35
C GLN A 137 -14.11 -34.46 -4.99
N ASN A 138 -14.49 -33.40 -5.71
CA ASN A 138 -13.98 -32.04 -5.48
C ASN A 138 -14.70 -31.34 -4.32
N ALA A 139 -15.93 -31.73 -3.96
CA ALA A 139 -16.77 -30.96 -3.02
C ALA A 139 -16.07 -30.69 -1.68
N ALA A 140 -15.47 -31.71 -1.07
CA ALA A 140 -14.79 -31.57 0.22
C ALA A 140 -13.55 -30.64 0.14
N ALA A 141 -12.75 -30.77 -0.92
CA ALA A 141 -11.53 -29.97 -1.09
C ALA A 141 -11.85 -28.48 -1.28
N TYR A 142 -12.88 -28.15 -2.06
CA TYR A 142 -13.29 -26.76 -2.28
C TYR A 142 -13.97 -26.16 -1.04
N GLN A 143 -14.77 -26.94 -0.30
CA GLN A 143 -15.32 -26.47 0.97
C GLN A 143 -14.24 -26.15 2.01
N ALA A 144 -13.23 -27.02 2.13
CA ALA A 144 -12.09 -26.77 3.01
C ALA A 144 -11.23 -25.58 2.54
N ALA A 145 -11.08 -25.39 1.22
CA ALA A 145 -10.37 -24.24 0.68
C ALA A 145 -11.11 -22.92 0.92
N ALA A 146 -12.45 -22.90 0.83
CA ALA A 146 -13.26 -21.71 1.08
C ALA A 146 -13.03 -21.10 2.47
N GLN A 147 -12.78 -21.94 3.49
CA GLN A 147 -12.47 -21.46 4.84
C GLN A 147 -11.11 -20.73 4.92
N ARG A 148 -10.19 -21.04 4.00
CA ARG A 148 -8.81 -20.52 3.98
C ARG A 148 -8.62 -19.32 3.07
N VAL A 149 -9.52 -19.08 2.11
CA VAL A 149 -9.39 -17.96 1.17
C VAL A 149 -9.34 -16.64 1.94
N ARG A 150 -8.29 -15.87 1.65
CA ARG A 150 -8.06 -14.50 2.09
C ARG A 150 -7.54 -13.70 0.90
N PHE A 151 -7.80 -12.40 0.87
CA PHE A 151 -7.39 -11.53 -0.22
C PHE A 151 -5.85 -11.43 -0.26
N PRO A 152 -5.19 -11.76 -1.38
CA PRO A 152 -3.74 -11.82 -1.44
C PRO A 152 -3.09 -10.44 -1.53
N TYR A 153 -1.78 -10.37 -1.24
CA TYR A 153 -0.98 -9.15 -1.33
C TYR A 153 0.04 -9.19 -2.47
N TRP A 154 0.39 -8.01 -3.02
CA TRP A 154 1.47 -7.83 -3.99
C TRP A 154 2.71 -7.20 -3.33
N ASP A 155 3.76 -8.01 -3.11
CA ASP A 155 5.00 -7.57 -2.44
C ASP A 155 6.01 -6.93 -3.42
N TRP A 156 5.70 -5.71 -3.84
CA TRP A 156 6.53 -4.91 -4.75
C TRP A 156 7.92 -4.56 -4.19
N ALA A 157 8.17 -4.73 -2.89
CA ALA A 157 9.49 -4.52 -2.30
C ALA A 157 10.41 -5.75 -2.43
N VAL A 158 9.83 -6.94 -2.64
CA VAL A 158 10.57 -8.16 -3.02
C VAL A 158 10.69 -8.25 -4.54
N ASP A 159 9.57 -8.17 -5.25
CA ASP A 159 9.46 -8.23 -6.71
C ASP A 159 8.60 -7.06 -7.21
N ALA A 160 9.27 -6.03 -7.72
CA ALA A 160 8.64 -4.76 -8.07
C ALA A 160 7.66 -4.86 -9.24
N LYS A 161 7.73 -5.89 -10.09
CA LYS A 161 6.85 -6.00 -11.26
C LYS A 161 5.39 -6.16 -10.87
N LEU A 162 4.50 -5.75 -11.77
CA LEU A 162 3.10 -6.14 -11.71
C LEU A 162 3.00 -7.68 -11.65
N PRO A 163 2.17 -8.26 -10.76
CA PRO A 163 1.92 -9.69 -10.74
C PRO A 163 1.50 -10.22 -12.12
N PRO A 164 2.00 -11.38 -12.58
CA PRO A 164 1.57 -11.96 -13.85
C PRO A 164 0.04 -12.13 -13.91
N SER A 165 -0.59 -12.49 -12.79
CA SER A 165 -2.05 -12.59 -12.66
C SER A 165 -2.81 -11.30 -12.92
N VAL A 166 -2.21 -10.11 -12.84
CA VAL A 166 -2.92 -8.86 -13.13
C VAL A 166 -2.73 -8.38 -14.57
N THR A 167 -1.83 -9.00 -15.35
CA THR A 167 -1.53 -8.59 -16.74
C THR A 167 -2.15 -9.52 -17.78
N MET A 168 -2.54 -10.74 -17.39
CA MET A 168 -3.22 -11.69 -18.27
C MET A 168 -4.70 -11.35 -18.47
N LYS A 169 -5.17 -11.26 -19.72
CA LYS A 169 -6.58 -10.96 -20.04
C LYS A 169 -7.56 -12.08 -19.66
N THR A 170 -7.10 -13.32 -19.70
CA THR A 170 -7.89 -14.53 -19.42
C THR A 170 -7.14 -15.45 -18.48
N ILE A 171 -7.87 -16.28 -17.75
CA ILE A 171 -7.30 -17.23 -16.81
C ILE A 171 -8.03 -18.58 -16.90
N SER A 172 -7.26 -19.67 -16.89
CA SER A 172 -7.79 -21.04 -16.81
C SER A 172 -7.85 -21.50 -15.37
N ILE A 173 -9.03 -21.93 -14.92
CA ILE A 173 -9.30 -22.38 -13.56
C ILE A 173 -10.26 -23.57 -13.57
N THR A 174 -10.27 -24.36 -12.50
CA THR A 174 -11.28 -25.39 -12.32
C THR A 174 -12.55 -24.75 -11.78
N THR A 175 -13.68 -24.94 -12.46
CA THR A 175 -14.99 -24.49 -12.02
C THR A 175 -15.85 -25.69 -11.59
N PRO A 176 -17.05 -25.49 -11.02
CA PRO A 176 -17.96 -26.59 -10.71
C PRO A 176 -18.35 -27.44 -11.94
N GLN A 177 -18.19 -26.91 -13.15
CA GLN A 177 -18.47 -27.60 -14.42
C GLN A 177 -17.19 -28.14 -15.09
N GLY A 178 -16.05 -28.11 -14.41
CA GLY A 178 -14.76 -28.53 -14.96
C GLY A 178 -13.87 -27.32 -15.31
N ILE A 179 -12.75 -27.58 -15.98
CA ILE A 179 -11.78 -26.54 -16.33
C ILE A 179 -12.39 -25.59 -17.36
N GLN A 180 -12.35 -24.29 -17.08
CA GLN A 180 -12.79 -23.25 -18.01
C GLN A 180 -11.77 -22.12 -18.10
N THR A 181 -11.70 -21.49 -19.28
CA THR A 181 -11.01 -20.20 -19.46
C THR A 181 -12.03 -19.09 -19.35
N ILE A 182 -11.85 -18.20 -18.38
CA ILE A 182 -12.72 -17.05 -18.17
C ILE A 182 -11.95 -15.74 -18.38
N ARG A 183 -12.69 -14.63 -18.54
CA ARG A 183 -12.10 -13.28 -18.41
C ARG A 183 -11.47 -13.19 -17.02
N ASN A 184 -10.21 -12.75 -16.97
CA ASN A 184 -9.52 -12.62 -15.70
C ASN A 184 -10.03 -11.40 -14.92
N PRO A 185 -10.65 -11.57 -13.74
CA PRO A 185 -11.16 -10.43 -12.98
C PRO A 185 -10.05 -9.61 -12.29
N LEU A 186 -8.81 -10.10 -12.25
CA LEU A 186 -7.63 -9.34 -11.79
C LEU A 186 -7.02 -8.43 -12.87
N TYR A 187 -7.38 -8.66 -14.14
CA TYR A 187 -6.88 -7.85 -15.25
C TYR A 187 -7.42 -6.42 -15.18
N SER A 188 -8.74 -6.29 -15.01
CA SER A 188 -9.43 -5.01 -14.94
C SER A 188 -10.86 -5.15 -14.45
N TYR A 189 -11.46 -4.04 -14.01
CA TYR A 189 -12.89 -3.91 -13.77
C TYR A 189 -13.59 -3.23 -14.96
N LYS A 190 -14.79 -3.69 -15.33
CA LYS A 190 -15.62 -3.08 -16.39
C LYS A 190 -16.78 -2.32 -15.78
N PHE A 191 -16.85 -1.02 -16.03
CA PHE A 191 -17.99 -0.19 -15.64
C PHE A 191 -19.19 -0.52 -16.52
N ARG A 192 -20.37 -0.62 -15.92
CA ARG A 192 -21.62 -1.00 -16.61
C ARG A 192 -22.42 0.21 -17.06
N ARG A 193 -22.24 1.35 -16.41
CA ARG A 193 -22.91 2.62 -16.70
C ARG A 193 -21.90 3.67 -17.16
N SER A 194 -22.40 4.72 -17.80
CA SER A 194 -21.56 5.86 -18.18
C SER A 194 -21.09 6.62 -16.95
N PHE A 195 -19.92 7.25 -17.00
CA PHE A 195 -19.40 8.03 -15.87
C PHE A 195 -20.29 9.20 -15.48
N SER A 196 -21.01 9.79 -16.45
CA SER A 196 -22.03 10.81 -16.18
C SER A 196 -23.17 10.26 -15.31
N ASP A 197 -23.70 9.07 -15.64
CA ASP A 197 -24.77 8.45 -14.85
C ASP A 197 -24.29 8.04 -13.45
N LEU A 198 -23.00 7.70 -13.34
CA LEU A 198 -22.37 7.35 -12.07
C LEU A 198 -22.09 8.57 -11.18
N GLY A 199 -22.07 9.78 -11.75
CA GLY A 199 -21.62 11.00 -11.07
C GLY A 199 -20.11 10.99 -10.81
N MET A 200 -19.34 10.33 -11.67
CA MET A 200 -17.89 10.30 -11.58
C MET A 200 -17.30 11.47 -12.38
N PRO A 201 -16.09 11.95 -12.01
CA PRO A 201 -15.34 12.88 -12.85
C PRO A 201 -15.21 12.38 -14.29
N ASN A 202 -15.08 13.27 -15.27
CA ASN A 202 -15.02 12.89 -16.69
C ASN A 202 -13.93 13.63 -17.50
N ASP A 203 -13.05 14.34 -16.80
CA ASP A 203 -11.98 15.19 -17.34
C ASP A 203 -10.61 14.49 -17.40
N SER A 204 -10.45 13.36 -16.72
CA SER A 204 -9.21 12.57 -16.73
C SER A 204 -9.11 11.63 -17.94
N ILE A 205 -7.89 11.22 -18.29
CA ILE A 205 -7.67 10.17 -19.30
C ILE A 205 -8.28 8.83 -18.88
N ALA A 206 -8.34 8.55 -17.56
CA ALA A 206 -8.97 7.34 -17.03
C ALA A 206 -10.46 7.30 -17.40
N ALA A 207 -11.16 8.44 -17.34
CA ALA A 207 -12.57 8.54 -17.68
C ALA A 207 -12.91 8.32 -19.17
N ARG A 208 -11.92 8.09 -20.05
CA ARG A 208 -12.16 7.75 -21.46
C ARG A 208 -12.44 6.27 -21.70
N PHE A 209 -12.20 5.42 -20.71
CA PHE A 209 -12.30 3.97 -20.85
C PHE A 209 -13.38 3.40 -19.94
N THR A 210 -14.28 2.58 -20.47
CA THR A 210 -15.32 1.87 -19.69
C THR A 210 -14.76 0.64 -18.96
N GLU A 211 -13.44 0.50 -18.90
CA GLU A 211 -12.72 -0.58 -18.24
C GLU A 211 -11.44 0.01 -17.65
N THR A 212 -11.06 -0.42 -16.45
CA THR A 212 -9.83 0.06 -15.83
C THR A 212 -8.62 -0.28 -16.70
N LYS A 213 -7.75 0.71 -16.90
CA LYS A 213 -6.52 0.63 -17.68
C LYS A 213 -5.32 1.04 -16.84
N ARG A 214 -4.14 0.52 -17.19
CA ARG A 214 -2.81 0.86 -16.66
C ARG A 214 -1.90 1.26 -17.83
N GLY A 215 -1.32 2.46 -17.77
CA GLY A 215 -0.52 3.01 -18.86
C GLY A 215 -1.25 3.10 -20.20
N PRO A 216 -2.50 3.64 -20.26
CA PRO A 216 -3.28 3.67 -21.48
C PRO A 216 -2.60 4.55 -22.55
N GLN A 217 -2.50 4.03 -23.75
CA GLN A 217 -2.12 4.76 -24.96
C GLN A 217 -3.36 5.36 -25.63
N ASN A 218 -3.17 6.26 -26.59
CA ASN A 218 -4.28 6.90 -27.32
C ASN A 218 -5.21 5.89 -28.04
N ASN A 219 -4.70 4.72 -28.41
CA ASN A 219 -5.49 3.64 -29.03
C ASN A 219 -6.16 2.69 -28.00
N GLY A 220 -6.06 2.98 -26.70
CA GLY A 220 -6.60 2.17 -25.61
C GLY A 220 -5.80 0.92 -25.25
N SER A 221 -4.63 0.69 -25.87
CA SER A 221 -3.68 -0.34 -25.43
C SER A 221 -2.94 0.08 -24.16
N GLU A 222 -2.36 -0.89 -23.44
CA GLU A 222 -1.67 -0.68 -22.17
C GLU A 222 -0.18 -0.93 -22.33
N ASN A 223 0.67 -0.02 -21.81
CA ASN A 223 2.12 -0.15 -21.85
C ASN A 223 2.67 -0.90 -20.61
N ILE A 224 2.30 -2.18 -20.48
CA ILE A 224 2.70 -3.02 -19.34
C ILE A 224 4.23 -3.21 -19.26
N ASP A 225 4.91 -3.34 -20.40
CA ASP A 225 6.37 -3.51 -20.42
C ASP A 225 7.09 -2.25 -19.92
N GLY A 226 6.64 -1.06 -20.33
CA GLY A 226 7.17 0.20 -19.83
C GLY A 226 6.94 0.39 -18.33
N ILE A 227 5.75 0.00 -17.84
CA ILE A 227 5.44 0.03 -16.40
C ILE A 227 6.40 -0.87 -15.62
N ASN A 228 6.56 -2.13 -16.06
CA ASN A 228 7.45 -3.08 -15.38
C ASN A 228 8.91 -2.64 -15.42
N ALA A 229 9.38 -2.08 -16.54
CA ALA A 229 10.74 -1.54 -16.66
C ALA A 229 10.99 -0.39 -15.66
N GLU A 230 9.99 0.47 -15.43
CA GLU A 230 10.10 1.57 -14.47
C GLU A 230 9.99 1.08 -13.02
N LEU A 231 9.12 0.11 -12.73
CA LEU A 231 9.05 -0.55 -11.42
C LEU A 231 10.38 -1.23 -11.07
N GLU A 232 10.98 -1.95 -12.01
CA GLU A 232 12.29 -2.57 -11.84
C GLU A 232 13.41 -1.55 -11.63
N ARG A 233 13.38 -0.43 -12.37
CA ARG A 233 14.35 0.66 -12.23
C ARG A 233 14.42 1.17 -10.80
N TYR A 234 13.29 1.26 -10.11
CA TYR A 234 13.19 1.76 -8.73
C TYR A 234 13.03 0.65 -7.67
N GLY A 235 13.06 -0.64 -8.06
CA GLY A 235 12.82 -1.76 -7.14
C GLY A 235 13.82 -1.83 -5.97
N GLY A 236 15.08 -1.48 -6.19
CA GLY A 236 16.09 -1.36 -5.12
C GLY A 236 15.75 -0.26 -4.12
N THR A 237 15.42 0.92 -4.61
CA THR A 237 15.00 2.08 -3.81
C THR A 237 13.73 1.78 -3.01
N LEU A 238 12.70 1.18 -3.64
CA LEU A 238 11.47 0.76 -2.98
C LEU A 238 11.74 -0.21 -1.82
N ARG A 239 12.59 -1.21 -2.05
CA ARG A 239 13.04 -2.15 -1.01
C ARG A 239 13.75 -1.44 0.13
N SER A 240 14.70 -0.55 -0.19
CA SER A 240 15.46 0.20 0.80
C SER A 240 14.58 1.16 1.61
N GLN A 241 13.58 1.80 0.99
CA GLN A 241 12.60 2.62 1.70
C GLN A 241 11.78 1.78 2.69
N VAL A 242 11.27 0.62 2.27
CA VAL A 242 10.56 -0.30 3.16
C VAL A 242 11.44 -0.75 4.33
N TYR A 243 12.71 -1.12 4.06
CA TYR A 243 13.66 -1.50 5.11
C TYR A 243 13.97 -0.34 6.07
N ASN A 244 14.09 0.89 5.57
CA ASN A 244 14.32 2.08 6.40
C ASN A 244 13.17 2.31 7.38
N VAL A 245 11.91 2.18 6.94
CA VAL A 245 10.76 2.31 7.86
C VAL A 245 10.87 1.31 9.00
N PHE A 246 11.15 0.04 8.72
CA PHE A 246 11.28 -0.99 9.76
C PHE A 246 12.46 -0.77 10.71
N SER A 247 13.60 -0.31 10.19
CA SER A 247 14.85 -0.21 10.94
C SER A 247 15.08 1.14 11.64
N GLN A 248 14.38 2.20 11.21
CA GLN A 248 14.65 3.57 11.65
C GLN A 248 13.42 4.30 12.18
N THR A 249 12.21 3.93 11.77
CA THR A 249 10.98 4.63 12.16
C THR A 249 10.31 3.92 13.36
N ILE A 250 10.16 4.63 14.47
CA ILE A 250 9.68 4.07 15.75
C ILE A 250 8.32 4.65 16.18
N THR A 251 7.91 5.81 15.65
CA THR A 251 6.58 6.36 15.93
C THR A 251 5.58 5.96 14.86
N TYR A 252 4.32 5.81 15.25
CA TYR A 252 3.26 5.43 14.34
C TYR A 252 3.02 6.52 13.28
N GLU A 253 3.06 7.79 13.68
CA GLU A 253 2.79 8.95 12.83
C GLU A 253 3.77 9.03 11.66
N GLN A 254 5.07 8.88 11.93
CA GLN A 254 6.10 8.86 10.90
C GLN A 254 5.99 7.63 9.99
N MET A 255 5.63 6.47 10.55
CA MET A 255 5.48 5.24 9.76
C MET A 255 4.28 5.32 8.82
N ALA A 256 3.17 5.86 9.31
CA ALA A 256 1.88 5.81 8.64
C ALA A 256 1.82 6.73 7.42
N THR A 257 2.29 7.97 7.53
CA THR A 257 2.00 8.99 6.50
C THR A 257 3.22 9.79 6.08
N ASP A 258 3.19 10.30 4.85
CA ASP A 258 4.17 11.24 4.32
C ASP A 258 4.01 12.68 4.89
N SER A 259 3.02 12.96 5.73
CA SER A 259 2.86 14.29 6.37
C SER A 259 3.78 14.55 7.56
N PHE A 260 4.57 13.55 8.00
CA PHE A 260 5.56 13.71 9.07
C PHE A 260 6.99 13.54 8.53
N PRO A 261 7.96 14.34 9.01
CA PRO A 261 9.35 14.18 8.60
C PRO A 261 9.89 12.78 8.93
N GLY A 262 10.32 12.03 7.92
CA GLY A 262 10.93 10.71 8.08
C GLY A 262 10.58 9.72 6.97
N SER A 263 10.93 8.46 7.19
CA SER A 263 10.54 7.35 6.30
C SER A 263 9.15 6.85 6.69
N SER A 264 8.22 6.84 5.73
CA SER A 264 6.85 6.32 5.87
C SER A 264 6.58 5.22 4.83
N PHE A 265 5.54 4.40 5.05
CA PHE A 265 5.05 3.47 4.03
C PHE A 265 4.20 4.15 2.95
N GLU A 266 3.62 5.33 3.23
CA GLU A 266 2.83 6.09 2.26
C GLU A 266 3.69 6.63 1.09
N SER A 267 4.95 6.99 1.34
CA SER A 267 5.85 7.47 0.29
C SER A 267 6.11 6.45 -0.84
N PRO A 268 6.59 5.21 -0.55
CA PRO A 268 6.74 4.20 -1.60
C PRO A 268 5.39 3.69 -2.13
N HIS A 269 4.31 3.72 -1.34
CA HIS A 269 2.93 3.48 -1.81
C HIS A 269 2.57 4.43 -2.96
N ASN A 270 2.74 5.75 -2.77
CA ASN A 270 2.43 6.76 -3.77
C ASN A 270 3.26 6.55 -5.05
N THR A 271 4.51 6.11 -4.89
CA THR A 271 5.40 5.78 -6.00
C THR A 271 4.88 4.60 -6.82
N VAL A 272 4.46 3.52 -6.16
CA VAL A 272 3.89 2.35 -6.85
C VAL A 272 2.58 2.69 -7.55
N HIS A 273 1.67 3.45 -6.92
CA HIS A 273 0.45 3.91 -7.59
C HIS A 273 0.74 4.67 -8.89
N ASN A 274 1.68 5.62 -8.83
CA ASN A 274 2.04 6.45 -9.96
C ASN A 274 2.62 5.64 -11.11
N ILE A 275 3.59 4.75 -10.82
CA ILE A 275 4.25 3.94 -11.85
C ILE A 275 3.32 2.85 -12.38
N ALA A 276 2.68 2.07 -11.49
CA ALA A 276 1.82 0.95 -11.86
C ALA A 276 0.55 1.41 -12.59
N GLY A 277 0.02 2.58 -12.23
CA GLY A 277 -1.07 3.21 -12.95
C GLY A 277 -0.63 3.86 -14.25
N SER A 278 0.53 4.53 -14.28
CA SER A 278 1.06 5.29 -15.42
C SER A 278 -0.06 6.11 -16.10
N GLY A 279 -0.80 6.83 -15.25
CA GLY A 279 -2.04 7.59 -15.46
C GLY A 279 -3.22 6.91 -16.13
N GLY A 280 -3.22 5.59 -16.12
CA GLY A 280 -4.43 4.81 -15.99
C GLY A 280 -5.09 4.97 -14.61
N HIS A 281 -6.10 4.13 -14.35
CA HIS A 281 -7.00 4.28 -13.21
C HIS A 281 -6.28 4.17 -11.87
N LEU A 282 -5.36 3.20 -11.74
CA LEU A 282 -4.61 2.94 -10.50
C LEU A 282 -3.80 4.13 -9.99
N MET A 283 -3.44 5.09 -10.84
CA MET A 283 -2.69 6.29 -10.44
C MET A 283 -3.58 7.38 -9.82
N TRP A 284 -4.84 7.47 -10.23
CA TRP A 284 -5.72 8.58 -9.84
C TRP A 284 -6.54 8.21 -8.62
N LEU A 285 -6.45 8.99 -7.56
CA LEU A 285 -7.10 8.69 -6.28
C LEU A 285 -8.61 8.41 -6.41
N ASP A 286 -9.28 9.17 -7.27
CA ASP A 286 -10.71 9.05 -7.56
C ASP A 286 -11.10 7.70 -8.16
N TRP A 287 -10.16 7.05 -8.87
CA TRP A 287 -10.38 5.87 -9.69
C TRP A 287 -9.61 4.63 -9.21
N SER A 288 -8.59 4.81 -8.39
CA SER A 288 -7.55 3.82 -8.15
C SER A 288 -8.14 2.52 -7.62
N ALA A 289 -9.09 2.63 -6.68
CA ALA A 289 -9.77 1.50 -6.06
C ALA A 289 -10.49 0.58 -7.06
N PHE A 290 -10.97 1.09 -8.19
CA PHE A 290 -11.66 0.25 -9.17
C PHE A 290 -10.70 -0.73 -9.87
N ASP A 291 -9.42 -0.40 -9.99
CA ASP A 291 -8.43 -1.31 -10.59
C ASP A 291 -8.15 -2.48 -9.63
N PRO A 292 -8.30 -3.75 -10.04
CA PRO A 292 -8.09 -4.90 -9.16
C PRO A 292 -6.68 -4.97 -8.52
N ALA A 293 -5.67 -4.34 -9.12
CA ALA A 293 -4.33 -4.25 -8.53
C ALA A 293 -4.28 -3.37 -7.27
N PHE A 294 -5.25 -2.46 -7.08
CA PHE A 294 -5.37 -1.61 -5.90
C PHE A 294 -5.45 -2.43 -4.62
N ALA A 295 -6.39 -3.37 -4.54
CA ALA A 295 -6.58 -4.15 -3.32
C ALA A 295 -5.35 -5.02 -3.02
N LEU A 296 -4.66 -5.54 -4.05
CA LEU A 296 -3.42 -6.30 -3.87
C LEU A 296 -2.30 -5.41 -3.30
N HIS A 297 -2.21 -4.18 -3.82
CA HIS A 297 -1.26 -3.17 -3.37
C HIS A 297 -1.52 -2.76 -1.91
N HIS A 298 -2.77 -2.40 -1.57
CA HIS A 298 -3.15 -2.01 -0.22
C HIS A 298 -3.10 -3.17 0.78
N CYS A 299 -3.33 -4.42 0.37
CA CYS A 299 -3.06 -5.59 1.22
C CYS A 299 -1.58 -5.71 1.56
N ASN A 300 -0.66 -5.31 0.67
CA ASN A 300 0.76 -5.25 1.02
C ASN A 300 1.06 -4.09 1.98
N ILE A 301 0.44 -2.92 1.81
CA ILE A 301 0.59 -1.83 2.79
C ILE A 301 0.09 -2.26 4.18
N ASP A 302 -1.08 -2.87 4.26
CA ASP A 302 -1.61 -3.40 5.52
C ASP A 302 -0.69 -4.46 6.14
N ARG A 303 -0.10 -5.33 5.31
CA ARG A 303 0.94 -6.27 5.73
C ARG A 303 2.13 -5.55 6.34
N LEU A 304 2.71 -4.58 5.63
CA LEU A 304 3.87 -3.83 6.12
C LEU A 304 3.58 -3.13 7.46
N VAL A 305 2.40 -2.51 7.60
CA VAL A 305 1.93 -1.91 8.86
C VAL A 305 1.81 -2.97 9.96
N ALA A 306 1.21 -4.13 9.68
CA ALA A 306 1.06 -5.21 10.66
C ALA A 306 2.42 -5.77 11.13
N LEU A 307 3.39 -5.92 10.23
CA LEU A 307 4.76 -6.31 10.59
C LEU A 307 5.44 -5.23 11.45
N TRP A 308 5.21 -3.96 11.13
CA TRP A 308 5.77 -2.86 11.90
C TRP A 308 5.16 -2.79 13.31
N GLN A 309 3.85 -3.02 13.42
CA GLN A 309 3.14 -3.12 14.70
C GLN A 309 3.62 -4.30 15.56
N ALA A 310 3.97 -5.43 14.94
CA ALA A 310 4.56 -6.56 15.67
C ALA A 310 5.97 -6.23 16.19
N ILE A 311 6.78 -5.52 15.42
CA ILE A 311 8.13 -5.07 15.81
C ILE A 311 8.09 -3.98 16.89
N ASN A 312 7.13 -3.05 16.78
CA ASN A 312 6.93 -1.89 17.65
C ASN A 312 5.66 -2.05 18.49
N HIS A 313 5.52 -3.21 19.15
CA HIS A 313 4.28 -3.65 19.81
C HIS A 313 3.76 -2.77 20.95
N GLU A 314 4.58 -1.83 21.44
CA GLU A 314 4.21 -0.80 22.42
C GLU A 314 3.63 0.47 21.78
N LYS A 315 3.79 0.64 20.46
CA LYS A 315 3.48 1.87 19.71
C LYS A 315 2.60 1.58 18.49
N THR A 316 1.68 0.63 18.63
CA THR A 316 0.84 0.16 17.52
C THR A 316 -0.14 1.19 16.98
N VAL A 317 -0.38 2.27 17.74
CA VAL A 317 -1.17 3.45 17.36
C VAL A 317 -0.48 4.72 17.86
N PHE A 318 -0.85 5.86 17.30
CA PHE A 318 -0.41 7.17 17.79
C PHE A 318 -1.12 7.58 19.08
N ASN A 319 -0.50 8.47 19.85
CA ASN A 319 -1.06 8.98 21.11
C ASN A 319 -1.34 10.49 21.02
N GLY A 320 -2.34 10.94 21.77
CA GLY A 320 -2.75 12.35 21.76
C GLY A 320 -3.62 12.71 20.54
N SER A 321 -3.52 13.97 20.13
CA SER A 321 -4.25 14.49 18.97
C SER A 321 -3.31 15.06 17.93
N VAL A 322 -3.57 14.70 16.68
CA VAL A 322 -2.98 15.32 15.50
C VAL A 322 -4.04 16.11 14.74
N ARG A 323 -3.61 16.94 13.80
CA ARG A 323 -4.53 17.68 12.92
C ARG A 323 -4.77 16.89 11.64
N THR A 324 -6.04 16.65 11.30
CA THR A 324 -6.46 16.14 9.99
C THR A 324 -6.91 17.29 9.09
N ASN A 325 -6.69 17.15 7.79
CA ASN A 325 -7.25 18.03 6.75
C ASN A 325 -8.70 17.63 6.35
N GLY A 326 -9.25 16.60 6.99
CA GLY A 326 -10.58 16.07 6.71
C GLY A 326 -10.63 15.13 5.50
N GLN A 327 -11.76 14.44 5.39
CA GLN A 327 -12.13 13.54 4.29
C GLN A 327 -13.63 13.76 3.99
N PHE A 328 -14.23 12.99 3.08
CA PHE A 328 -15.65 13.13 2.72
C PHE A 328 -16.60 13.22 3.94
N ALA A 329 -16.46 12.32 4.92
CA ALA A 329 -17.33 12.26 6.10
C ALA A 329 -16.67 12.74 7.41
N THR A 330 -15.48 13.33 7.33
CA THR A 330 -14.68 13.77 8.49
C THR A 330 -14.25 15.22 8.27
N ALA A 331 -14.62 16.12 9.18
CA ALA A 331 -14.22 17.51 9.10
C ALA A 331 -12.73 17.68 9.48
N PRO A 332 -12.01 18.66 8.91
CA PRO A 332 -10.69 19.07 9.35
C PRO A 332 -10.71 19.45 10.83
N GLY A 333 -9.62 19.17 11.53
CA GLY A 333 -9.51 19.49 12.95
C GLY A 333 -8.71 18.45 13.71
N SER A 334 -9.05 18.30 14.99
CA SER A 334 -8.43 17.35 15.90
C SER A 334 -8.84 15.91 15.56
N PHE A 335 -7.86 15.04 15.38
CA PHE A 335 -8.01 13.60 15.17
C PHE A 335 -7.21 12.84 16.23
N THR A 336 -7.77 11.77 16.76
CA THR A 336 -7.16 10.90 17.79
C THR A 336 -7.25 9.44 17.36
N ALA A 337 -6.57 8.54 18.07
CA ALA A 337 -6.67 7.11 17.80
C ALA A 337 -8.10 6.53 18.02
N ASP A 338 -8.96 7.29 18.70
CA ASP A 338 -10.37 6.97 18.97
C ASP A 338 -11.34 7.70 18.04
N SER A 339 -10.84 8.52 17.12
CA SER A 339 -11.66 9.12 16.08
C SER A 339 -12.23 8.05 15.13
N PRO A 340 -13.51 8.18 14.72
CA PRO A 340 -14.15 7.24 13.80
C PRO A 340 -13.43 7.10 12.46
N LEU A 341 -13.09 5.87 12.07
CA LEU A 341 -12.68 5.49 10.73
C LEU A 341 -13.93 5.29 9.86
N LYS A 342 -14.57 6.40 9.48
CA LYS A 342 -15.78 6.36 8.66
C LYS A 342 -15.48 5.84 7.25
N PRO A 343 -16.41 5.09 6.62
CA PRO A 343 -17.77 4.80 7.06
C PRO A 343 -17.91 3.45 7.81
N PHE A 344 -16.84 2.94 8.41
CA PHE A 344 -16.79 1.54 8.84
C PHE A 344 -17.35 1.35 10.25
N TYR A 345 -18.58 0.82 10.35
CA TYR A 345 -19.16 0.41 11.62
C TYR A 345 -18.52 -0.89 12.15
N ALA A 346 -18.19 -0.91 13.45
CA ALA A 346 -17.67 -2.07 14.17
C ALA A 346 -18.79 -3.03 14.60
N SER A 347 -20.03 -2.55 14.73
CA SER A 347 -21.22 -3.36 15.00
C SER A 347 -22.44 -2.80 14.27
N ALA A 348 -23.59 -3.46 14.38
CA ALA A 348 -24.85 -2.95 13.84
C ALA A 348 -25.42 -1.75 14.64
N SER A 349 -24.73 -1.31 15.70
CA SER A 349 -25.18 -0.25 16.58
C SER A 349 -24.88 1.13 15.97
N PRO A 350 -25.87 2.04 15.88
CA PRO A 350 -25.64 3.39 15.37
C PRO A 350 -24.54 4.13 16.11
N GLY A 351 -23.55 4.60 15.35
CA GLY A 351 -22.43 5.40 15.86
C GLY A 351 -21.23 4.59 16.34
N ASP A 352 -21.34 3.26 16.39
CA ASP A 352 -20.23 2.37 16.77
C ASP A 352 -19.30 2.13 15.58
N PHE A 353 -18.41 3.08 15.32
CA PHE A 353 -17.42 3.01 14.25
C PHE A 353 -16.14 2.31 14.71
N HIS A 354 -15.46 1.66 13.76
CA HIS A 354 -14.06 1.34 13.93
C HIS A 354 -13.24 2.59 14.20
N THR A 355 -12.16 2.43 14.96
CA THR A 355 -11.17 3.45 15.25
C THR A 355 -9.78 2.87 14.99
N THR A 356 -8.76 3.72 15.00
CA THR A 356 -7.37 3.27 14.89
C THR A 356 -7.05 2.20 15.94
N ARG A 357 -7.59 2.33 17.17
CA ARG A 357 -7.40 1.32 18.22
C ARG A 357 -8.10 0.00 17.93
N THR A 358 -9.35 0.03 17.47
CA THR A 358 -10.14 -1.22 17.33
C THR A 358 -9.65 -2.09 16.19
N VAL A 359 -8.98 -1.51 15.19
CA VAL A 359 -8.40 -2.24 14.04
C VAL A 359 -6.90 -2.48 14.17
N ALA A 360 -6.23 -2.05 15.25
CA ALA A 360 -4.80 -2.26 15.43
C ALA A 360 -4.43 -3.75 15.50
N ASP A 361 -5.31 -4.59 16.04
CA ASP A 361 -5.17 -6.04 16.04
C ASP A 361 -5.91 -6.66 14.84
N ILE A 362 -5.14 -7.12 13.86
CA ILE A 362 -5.66 -7.72 12.63
C ILE A 362 -6.41 -9.03 12.86
N THR A 363 -6.11 -9.75 13.95
CA THR A 363 -6.74 -11.05 14.21
C THR A 363 -8.23 -10.91 14.53
N ARG A 364 -8.64 -9.75 15.07
CA ARG A 364 -10.04 -9.38 15.30
C ARG A 364 -10.84 -9.19 14.01
N LEU A 365 -10.15 -9.00 12.88
CA LEU A 365 -10.74 -8.89 11.55
C LEU A 365 -10.58 -10.21 10.75
N GLY A 366 -10.10 -11.27 11.39
CA GLY A 366 -10.20 -12.62 10.83
C GLY A 366 -9.11 -12.99 9.82
N TYR A 367 -7.98 -12.30 9.81
CA TYR A 367 -6.83 -12.63 8.98
C TYR A 367 -5.50 -12.44 9.73
N THR A 368 -4.43 -12.95 9.13
CA THR A 368 -3.04 -12.69 9.52
C THR A 368 -2.14 -12.64 8.28
N TYR A 369 -0.82 -12.66 8.48
CA TYR A 369 0.19 -12.76 7.41
C TYR A 369 1.17 -13.90 7.69
N PRO A 370 1.75 -14.54 6.66
CA PRO A 370 2.72 -15.62 6.84
C PRO A 370 3.88 -15.22 7.76
N GLU A 371 4.27 -13.94 7.69
CA GLU A 371 5.37 -13.39 8.47
C GLU A 371 5.01 -13.10 9.93
N LEU A 372 3.76 -13.29 10.34
CA LEU A 372 3.31 -13.22 11.73
C LEU A 372 3.07 -14.60 12.35
N LEU A 373 3.05 -15.65 11.55
CA LEU A 373 2.80 -17.02 12.03
C LEU A 373 4.07 -17.66 12.59
N PRO A 374 4.09 -18.12 13.85
CA PRO A 374 5.22 -18.87 14.39
C PRO A 374 5.52 -20.13 13.56
N PRO A 375 6.80 -20.49 13.33
CA PRO A 375 7.15 -21.80 12.80
C PRO A 375 6.65 -22.93 13.72
N ALA A 376 6.32 -24.07 13.14
CA ALA A 376 5.87 -25.22 13.93
C ALA A 376 6.94 -25.64 14.94
N GLY A 377 6.58 -25.69 16.23
CA GLY A 377 7.48 -26.07 17.31
C GLY A 377 8.37 -24.94 17.86
N GLU A 378 8.29 -23.71 17.34
CA GLU A 378 8.92 -22.55 17.97
C GLU A 378 7.97 -21.90 19.00
N ASP A 379 8.46 -21.71 20.22
CA ASP A 379 7.72 -20.98 21.26
C ASP A 379 7.82 -19.47 21.01
N VAL A 380 6.71 -18.88 20.53
CA VAL A 380 6.52 -17.44 20.39
C VAL A 380 5.37 -17.06 21.33
N SER A 381 5.69 -16.95 22.61
CA SER A 381 4.71 -16.73 23.68
C SER A 381 4.53 -15.27 24.06
N THR A 382 5.48 -14.39 23.71
CA THR A 382 5.41 -12.96 24.01
C THR A 382 5.36 -12.08 22.76
N LYS A 383 4.89 -10.84 22.92
CA LYS A 383 4.95 -9.82 21.85
C LYS A 383 6.39 -9.50 21.43
N GLU A 384 7.35 -9.59 22.35
CA GLU A 384 8.76 -9.36 22.03
C GLU A 384 9.34 -10.53 21.21
N ASP A 385 8.96 -11.78 21.51
CA ASP A 385 9.35 -12.93 20.68
C ASP A 385 8.81 -12.80 19.26
N LEU A 386 7.55 -12.36 19.13
CA LEU A 386 6.95 -12.09 17.83
C LEU A 386 7.70 -10.96 17.11
N GLY A 387 7.98 -9.85 17.81
CA GLY A 387 8.78 -8.76 17.27
C GLY A 387 10.15 -9.22 16.78
N ARG A 388 10.85 -10.06 17.56
CA ARG A 388 12.14 -10.67 17.21
C ARG A 388 12.04 -11.56 15.96
N LEU A 389 11.03 -12.43 15.89
CA LEU A 389 10.75 -13.27 14.71
C LEU A 389 10.51 -12.42 13.47
N VAL A 390 9.68 -11.38 13.58
CA VAL A 390 9.33 -10.49 12.47
C VAL A 390 10.55 -9.69 12.01
N ARG A 391 11.41 -9.20 12.91
CA ARG A 391 12.70 -8.57 12.54
C ARG A 391 13.55 -9.49 11.67
N SER A 392 13.62 -10.78 12.00
CA SER A 392 14.33 -11.78 11.18
C SER A 392 13.73 -11.95 9.79
N ARG A 393 12.40 -11.92 9.68
CA ARG A 393 11.69 -12.04 8.40
C ARG A 393 11.89 -10.81 7.54
N VAL A 394 11.79 -9.61 8.13
CA VAL A 394 12.09 -8.34 7.45
C VAL A 394 13.54 -8.30 6.98
N ASN A 395 14.50 -8.72 7.81
CA ASN A 395 15.91 -8.82 7.39
C ASN A 395 16.10 -9.79 6.21
N ALA A 396 15.38 -10.92 6.18
CA ALA A 396 15.47 -11.89 5.09
C ALA A 396 14.83 -11.37 3.78
N LEU A 397 13.68 -10.71 3.88
CA LEU A 397 12.93 -10.20 2.73
C LEU A 397 13.56 -8.94 2.14
N TYR A 398 13.90 -7.98 3.00
CA TYR A 398 14.23 -6.61 2.60
C TYR A 398 15.65 -6.19 2.96
N GLY A 399 16.39 -6.96 3.77
CA GLY A 399 17.78 -6.64 4.09
C GLY A 399 18.78 -7.03 3.00
N ASN A 400 18.42 -7.95 2.11
CA ASN A 400 19.32 -8.39 1.04
C ASN A 400 19.41 -7.33 -0.08
N GLY A 401 20.65 -6.96 -0.43
CA GLY A 401 20.92 -5.92 -1.41
C GLY A 401 20.85 -4.49 -0.87
N VAL A 402 20.43 -4.31 0.38
CA VAL A 402 20.41 -3.01 1.07
C VAL A 402 21.74 -2.79 1.78
N VAL A 403 22.46 -1.73 1.41
CA VAL A 403 23.83 -1.47 1.90
C VAL A 403 23.91 -1.41 3.42
N VAL A 404 22.97 -0.71 4.06
CA VAL A 404 22.93 -0.53 5.52
C VAL A 404 22.56 -1.80 6.28
N ALA A 405 21.95 -2.78 5.62
CA ALA A 405 21.47 -4.01 6.23
C ALA A 405 22.51 -5.15 6.30
N GLN A 406 23.71 -4.95 5.75
CA GLN A 406 24.81 -5.92 5.77
C GLN A 406 25.39 -6.09 7.18
N SER A 407 25.67 -7.32 7.61
CA SER A 407 26.27 -7.62 8.93
C SER A 407 27.78 -7.36 8.98
N GLU A 408 28.35 -7.29 10.19
CA GLU A 408 29.80 -7.16 10.40
C GLU A 408 30.59 -8.36 9.88
N ASP A 409 30.08 -9.58 10.13
CA ASP A 409 30.75 -10.84 9.83
C ASP A 409 30.36 -11.46 8.48
N ALA A 410 29.72 -10.71 7.57
CA ALA A 410 29.36 -11.25 6.26
C ALA A 410 30.62 -11.77 5.55
N PRO A 411 30.78 -13.10 5.38
CA PRO A 411 32.00 -13.63 4.80
C PRO A 411 32.14 -13.12 3.37
N ALA A 412 33.36 -12.75 2.99
CA ALA A 412 33.70 -12.43 1.62
C ALA A 412 33.38 -13.64 0.73
N GLY A 413 32.22 -13.61 0.08
CA GLY A 413 31.79 -14.67 -0.83
C GLY A 413 30.83 -15.73 -0.27
N SER A 414 29.88 -15.36 0.61
CA SER A 414 28.65 -16.14 0.69
C SER A 414 27.98 -16.15 -0.69
N LYS A 415 28.17 -17.24 -1.44
CA LYS A 415 27.33 -17.56 -2.60
C LYS A 415 25.91 -17.61 -2.05
N SER A 416 25.01 -16.80 -2.59
CA SER A 416 23.59 -16.88 -2.29
C SER A 416 23.13 -18.33 -2.51
N VAL A 417 22.94 -19.08 -1.43
CA VAL A 417 22.27 -20.37 -1.50
C VAL A 417 20.79 -20.08 -1.46
N ARG A 418 20.16 -19.98 -2.63
CA ARG A 418 18.92 -20.67 -2.99
C ARG A 418 18.55 -20.40 -4.45
N ARG A 419 18.23 -21.49 -5.16
CA ARG A 419 17.61 -21.49 -6.49
C ARG A 419 16.22 -20.87 -6.38
N ARG A 420 15.98 -19.84 -7.19
CA ARG A 420 14.65 -19.47 -7.68
C ARG A 420 14.26 -20.49 -8.77
N ALA A 421 13.00 -20.96 -8.78
CA ALA A 421 12.48 -21.94 -9.73
C ALA A 421 12.19 -21.34 -11.12
N ASP A 422 12.40 -20.04 -11.27
CA ASP A 422 11.79 -19.17 -12.29
C ASP A 422 12.81 -18.56 -13.28
N GLY A 423 14.10 -18.91 -13.20
CA GLY A 423 15.06 -18.69 -14.29
C GLY A 423 15.39 -17.22 -14.66
N ILE A 424 14.96 -16.24 -13.86
CA ILE A 424 15.25 -14.81 -14.09
C ILE A 424 16.66 -14.47 -13.57
N PRO A 425 17.53 -13.80 -14.36
CA PRO A 425 18.86 -13.39 -13.89
C PRO A 425 18.73 -12.25 -12.87
N GLU A 426 19.13 -12.48 -11.62
CA GLU A 426 19.34 -11.39 -10.65
C GLU A 426 20.47 -10.47 -11.13
N ARG A 427 20.24 -9.15 -11.05
CA ARG A 427 21.28 -8.13 -11.21
C ARG A 427 22.34 -8.37 -10.14
N LYS A 428 23.48 -8.96 -10.54
CA LYS A 428 24.64 -9.19 -9.67
C LYS A 428 25.13 -7.86 -9.10
N ILE A 429 24.74 -7.54 -7.88
CA ILE A 429 25.57 -6.65 -7.05
C ILE A 429 26.86 -7.42 -6.87
N ARG A 430 27.95 -6.95 -7.50
CA ARG A 430 29.28 -7.51 -7.25
C ARG A 430 29.49 -7.46 -5.74
N ASN A 431 29.62 -8.63 -5.12
CA ASN A 431 29.97 -8.82 -3.71
C ASN A 431 31.37 -8.24 -3.41
N GLY A 432 31.50 -6.93 -3.52
CA GLY A 432 32.64 -6.15 -3.06
C GLY A 432 32.42 -5.78 -1.60
N LYS A 433 33.48 -5.90 -0.79
CA LYS A 433 33.59 -5.48 0.61
C LYS A 433 32.68 -4.28 0.92
N ALA A 434 31.97 -4.31 2.05
CA ALA A 434 31.07 -3.23 2.46
C ALA A 434 31.76 -1.86 2.30
N ARG A 435 31.38 -1.13 1.25
CA ARG A 435 32.07 0.09 0.81
C ARG A 435 31.73 1.29 1.67
N ASN A 436 30.80 1.17 2.60
CA ASN A 436 30.26 2.30 3.34
C ASN A 436 31.04 2.68 4.60
N LYS A 437 32.36 2.50 4.58
CA LYS A 437 33.24 2.90 5.69
C LYS A 437 33.95 4.20 5.36
N ASP A 438 34.11 5.06 6.36
CA ASP A 438 35.07 6.16 6.27
C ASP A 438 36.50 5.68 6.60
N ARG A 439 37.48 6.57 6.47
CA ARG A 439 38.90 6.27 6.73
C ARG A 439 39.19 5.79 8.16
N THR A 440 38.32 6.05 9.12
CA THR A 440 38.45 5.57 10.50
C THR A 440 37.93 4.15 10.68
N GLY A 441 37.25 3.60 9.66
CA GLY A 441 36.59 2.31 9.69
C GLY A 441 35.13 2.38 10.16
N ALA A 442 34.65 3.56 10.57
CA ALA A 442 33.26 3.79 10.96
C ALA A 442 32.34 3.68 9.73
N ARG A 443 31.20 3.00 9.89
CA ARG A 443 30.22 2.86 8.82
C ARG A 443 29.26 4.04 8.80
N ARG A 444 28.93 4.51 7.60
CA ARG A 444 28.05 5.66 7.38
C ARG A 444 26.89 5.34 6.45
N ASP A 445 25.77 6.00 6.74
CA ASP A 445 24.56 6.02 5.95
C ASP A 445 24.31 7.45 5.48
N TYR A 446 23.84 7.58 4.23
CA TYR A 446 23.44 8.84 3.62
C TYR A 446 22.04 8.69 3.07
N GLN A 447 21.19 9.67 3.40
CA GLN A 447 19.80 9.72 2.94
C GLN A 447 19.48 11.15 2.48
N LEU A 448 18.55 11.26 1.55
CA LEU A 448 17.99 12.53 1.12
C LEU A 448 16.57 12.65 1.64
N LEU A 449 16.34 13.60 2.55
CA LEU A 449 15.00 14.04 2.91
C LEU A 449 14.52 15.04 1.86
N VAL A 450 13.43 14.70 1.19
CA VAL A 450 12.69 15.55 0.26
C VAL A 450 11.47 16.09 1.01
N GLN A 451 11.37 17.40 1.14
CA GLN A 451 10.21 18.09 1.67
C GLN A 451 9.54 18.87 0.54
N ALA A 452 8.24 18.65 0.34
CA ALA A 452 7.47 19.25 -0.73
C ALA A 452 6.19 19.91 -0.19
N THR A 453 6.10 21.23 -0.32
CA THR A 453 4.90 22.03 -0.05
C THR A 453 3.95 21.90 -1.23
N ARG A 454 2.85 21.17 -1.02
CA ARG A 454 1.93 20.68 -2.05
C ARG A 454 1.22 21.81 -2.80
N ASP A 455 0.86 22.87 -2.09
CA ASP A 455 0.17 24.05 -2.63
C ASP A 455 1.03 24.93 -3.55
N LEU A 456 2.34 24.69 -3.59
CA LEU A 456 3.28 25.40 -4.46
C LEU A 456 3.68 24.57 -5.70
N LEU A 457 3.11 23.37 -5.87
CA LEU A 457 3.42 22.44 -6.94
C LEU A 457 2.18 22.16 -7.80
N GLU A 458 2.40 21.96 -9.10
CA GLU A 458 1.36 21.44 -9.99
C GLU A 458 1.20 19.93 -9.73
N LEU A 459 0.05 19.53 -9.16
CA LEU A 459 -0.24 18.15 -8.78
C LEU A 459 -1.18 17.47 -9.79
N PRO A 460 -1.07 16.14 -9.99
CA PRO A 460 -0.02 15.27 -9.47
C PRO A 460 1.31 15.50 -10.21
N CYS A 461 2.40 15.36 -9.48
CA CYS A 461 3.74 15.42 -10.06
C CYS A 461 4.64 14.34 -9.47
N ARG A 462 5.77 14.13 -10.16
CA ARG A 462 6.87 13.30 -9.69
C ARG A 462 8.13 14.14 -9.59
N ILE A 463 8.87 13.90 -8.51
CA ILE A 463 10.17 14.50 -8.22
C ILE A 463 11.19 13.39 -8.39
N GLN A 464 11.92 13.41 -9.50
CA GLN A 464 12.97 12.44 -9.80
C GLN A 464 14.31 12.99 -9.33
N VAL A 465 15.05 12.17 -8.58
CA VAL A 465 16.33 12.55 -7.99
C VAL A 465 17.45 11.77 -8.64
N PHE A 466 18.54 12.45 -8.95
CA PHE A 466 19.73 11.89 -9.58
C PHE A 466 20.99 12.33 -8.83
N VAL A 467 22.03 11.48 -8.85
CA VAL A 467 23.40 11.89 -8.53
C VAL A 467 24.21 11.72 -9.80
N GLY A 468 24.67 12.83 -10.38
CA GLY A 468 25.23 12.88 -11.73
C GLY A 468 24.14 12.51 -12.75
N ASP A 469 24.30 11.39 -13.45
CA ASP A 469 23.30 10.88 -14.40
C ASP A 469 22.63 9.58 -13.90
N GLN A 470 22.95 9.14 -12.69
CA GLN A 470 22.38 7.93 -12.10
C GLN A 470 21.09 8.27 -11.33
N PRO A 471 19.96 7.61 -11.61
CA PRO A 471 18.73 7.79 -10.85
C PRO A 471 18.88 7.21 -9.44
N VAL A 472 18.47 7.99 -8.45
CA VAL A 472 18.40 7.58 -7.03
C VAL A 472 17.02 7.01 -6.73
N GLY A 473 15.98 7.71 -7.16
CA GLY A 473 14.61 7.42 -6.76
C GLY A 473 13.64 8.45 -7.29
N GLN A 474 12.37 8.20 -7.03
CA GLN A 474 11.27 9.09 -7.36
C GLN A 474 10.42 9.30 -6.11
N VAL A 475 9.97 10.54 -5.91
CA VAL A 475 8.89 10.87 -4.97
C VAL A 475 7.66 11.23 -5.80
N SER A 476 6.55 10.54 -5.59
CA SER A 476 5.30 10.81 -6.27
C SER A 476 4.35 11.58 -5.36
N LEU A 477 3.89 12.75 -5.79
CA LEU A 477 2.86 13.51 -5.12
C LEU A 477 1.55 13.32 -5.86
N MET A 478 0.58 12.70 -5.18
CA MET A 478 -0.76 12.46 -5.75
C MET A 478 -1.54 13.77 -5.95
N ALA A 479 -2.62 13.72 -6.73
CA ALA A 479 -3.47 14.88 -7.02
C ALA A 479 -4.17 15.45 -5.78
N SER A 480 -4.35 14.63 -4.74
CA SER A 480 -4.94 15.02 -3.46
C SER A 480 -4.24 14.32 -2.30
N PRO A 481 -4.14 14.93 -1.10
CA PRO A 481 -4.56 16.31 -0.78
C PRO A 481 -3.84 17.38 -1.60
N THR A 482 -4.43 18.55 -1.83
CA THR A 482 -3.79 19.61 -2.64
C THR A 482 -2.92 20.57 -1.82
N THR A 483 -3.02 20.51 -0.49
CA THR A 483 -2.32 21.41 0.44
C THR A 483 -1.57 20.60 1.50
N GLY A 484 -0.65 21.27 2.19
CA GLY A 484 0.17 20.67 3.24
C GLY A 484 1.58 20.35 2.77
N VAL A 485 2.35 19.70 3.64
CA VAL A 485 3.76 19.38 3.38
C VAL A 485 3.91 17.87 3.37
N SER A 486 4.44 17.33 2.27
CA SER A 486 4.81 15.92 2.17
C SER A 486 6.32 15.75 2.35
N PHE A 487 6.71 14.68 3.01
CA PHE A 487 8.07 14.28 3.30
C PHE A 487 8.35 12.91 2.67
N SER A 488 9.54 12.73 2.12
CA SER A 488 9.98 11.44 1.60
C SER A 488 11.47 11.28 1.79
N VAL A 489 11.90 10.08 2.16
CA VAL A 489 13.31 9.78 2.35
C VAL A 489 13.78 8.86 1.23
N LEU A 490 14.76 9.30 0.46
CA LEU A 490 15.42 8.52 -0.56
C LEU A 490 16.79 8.03 -0.05
N PRO A 491 17.05 6.72 -0.02
CA PRO A 491 18.34 6.17 0.37
C PRO A 491 19.40 6.49 -0.69
N LEU A 492 20.55 7.05 -0.28
CA LEU A 492 21.67 7.36 -1.18
C LEU A 492 22.75 6.26 -1.19
N ALA A 493 22.70 5.34 -0.23
CA ALA A 493 23.77 4.36 -0.04
C ALA A 493 24.02 3.47 -1.29
N GLU A 494 22.97 3.09 -2.03
CA GLU A 494 23.11 2.27 -3.24
C GLU A 494 23.86 3.02 -4.35
N VAL A 495 23.42 4.24 -4.70
CA VAL A 495 24.08 5.04 -5.75
C VAL A 495 25.53 5.38 -5.37
N LEU A 496 25.81 5.65 -4.09
CA LEU A 496 27.16 5.89 -3.59
C LEU A 496 28.06 4.64 -3.70
N ALA A 497 27.52 3.46 -3.43
CA ALA A 497 28.25 2.20 -3.54
C ALA A 497 28.56 1.83 -5.01
N GLU A 498 27.62 2.10 -5.92
CA GLU A 498 27.78 1.89 -7.37
C GLU A 498 28.83 2.83 -7.98
N ARG A 499 28.94 4.05 -7.46
CA ARG A 499 29.99 5.01 -7.83
C ARG A 499 31.39 4.59 -7.40
N GLY A 500 31.50 3.60 -6.51
CA GLY A 500 32.80 3.09 -6.06
C GLY A 500 33.58 4.09 -5.21
N ILE A 501 32.88 4.90 -4.40
CA ILE A 501 33.51 5.81 -3.45
C ILE A 501 34.19 4.99 -2.35
N ASP A 502 35.49 5.20 -2.15
CA ASP A 502 36.31 4.46 -1.18
C ASP A 502 36.30 5.08 0.23
N ASP A 503 35.97 6.37 0.34
CA ASP A 503 35.92 7.10 1.62
C ASP A 503 34.54 7.72 1.82
N TRP A 504 33.78 7.17 2.76
CA TRP A 504 32.42 7.63 3.05
C TRP A 504 32.37 8.73 4.13
N SER A 505 33.50 9.35 4.47
CA SER A 505 33.50 10.52 5.35
C SER A 505 32.69 11.66 4.75
N GLU A 506 32.09 12.49 5.61
CA GLU A 506 31.33 13.67 5.18
C GLU A 506 32.17 14.61 4.31
N ARG A 507 33.47 14.72 4.62
CA ARG A 507 34.44 15.51 3.85
C ARG A 507 34.59 15.04 2.41
N ALA A 508 34.41 13.75 2.14
CA ALA A 508 34.52 13.18 0.80
C ALA A 508 33.17 13.18 0.07
N VAL A 509 32.08 12.80 0.76
CA VAL A 509 30.77 12.57 0.14
C VAL A 509 29.98 13.86 -0.04
N LEU A 510 29.94 14.76 0.96
CA LEU A 510 29.08 15.94 0.90
C LEU A 510 29.44 16.90 -0.23
N PRO A 511 30.73 17.25 -0.49
CA PRO A 511 31.07 18.13 -1.62
C PRO A 511 30.72 17.53 -2.98
N MET A 512 30.77 16.20 -3.10
CA MET A 512 30.37 15.50 -4.33
C MET A 512 28.85 15.53 -4.51
N LEU A 513 28.08 15.28 -3.46
CA LEU A 513 26.62 15.41 -3.49
C LEU A 513 26.19 16.85 -3.79
N GLU A 514 26.83 17.84 -3.19
CA GLU A 514 26.55 19.26 -3.46
C GLU A 514 26.75 19.63 -4.94
N LYS A 515 27.75 19.04 -5.59
CA LYS A 515 28.02 19.28 -7.02
C LYS A 515 27.11 18.48 -7.96
N GLU A 516 26.72 17.27 -7.58
CA GLU A 516 26.14 16.29 -8.50
C GLU A 516 24.68 15.93 -8.25
N LEU A 517 24.10 16.32 -7.10
CA LEU A 517 22.69 16.09 -6.83
C LEU A 517 21.84 16.96 -7.75
N LYS A 518 20.99 16.31 -8.55
CA LYS A 518 20.06 16.95 -9.48
C LYS A 518 18.65 16.50 -9.17
N VAL A 519 17.70 17.40 -9.38
CA VAL A 519 16.27 17.08 -9.31
C VAL A 519 15.57 17.53 -10.57
N GLU A 520 14.66 16.67 -11.03
CA GLU A 520 13.75 16.95 -12.10
C GLU A 520 12.31 16.77 -11.60
N VAL A 521 11.51 17.83 -11.69
CA VAL A 521 10.08 17.77 -11.38
C VAL A 521 9.32 17.68 -12.69
N ARG A 522 8.43 16.68 -12.79
CA ARG A 522 7.59 16.48 -13.96
C ARG A 522 6.14 16.41 -13.55
N THR A 523 5.29 17.10 -14.30
CA THR A 523 3.86 16.84 -14.33
C THR A 523 3.60 15.43 -14.88
N TYR A 524 2.37 14.95 -14.70
CA TYR A 524 2.00 13.62 -15.16
C TYR A 524 2.12 13.42 -16.68
N ASP A 525 1.79 14.44 -17.49
CA ASP A 525 1.92 14.38 -18.96
C ASP A 525 3.39 14.33 -19.44
N GLY A 526 4.35 14.32 -18.51
CA GLY A 526 5.77 14.26 -18.77
C GLY A 526 6.42 15.63 -18.95
N THR A 527 5.62 16.71 -18.92
CA THR A 527 6.12 18.07 -19.03
C THR A 527 7.04 18.37 -17.85
N LYS A 528 8.23 18.87 -18.19
CA LYS A 528 9.25 19.22 -17.21
C LYS A 528 8.93 20.58 -16.62
N ILE A 529 8.84 20.65 -15.29
CA ILE A 529 8.69 21.92 -14.57
C ILE A 529 10.09 22.52 -14.42
N SER A 530 10.50 23.28 -15.42
CA SER A 530 11.83 23.89 -15.50
C SER A 530 11.88 25.17 -14.68
N ALA A 531 12.54 25.15 -13.52
CA ALA A 531 12.89 26.36 -12.78
C ALA A 531 14.18 26.14 -11.98
N ARG A 532 15.13 27.10 -11.98
CA ARG A 532 16.41 27.03 -11.21
C ARG A 532 16.21 26.64 -9.73
N SER A 533 15.03 26.92 -9.19
CA SER A 533 14.48 26.46 -7.92
C SER A 533 13.00 26.13 -8.14
N VAL A 534 12.51 25.01 -7.60
CA VAL A 534 11.08 24.71 -7.56
C VAL A 534 10.53 25.23 -6.22
N PRO A 535 9.66 26.26 -6.21
CA PRO A 535 9.08 26.78 -4.96
C PRO A 535 8.44 25.66 -4.14
N GLY A 536 8.72 25.65 -2.83
CA GLY A 536 8.18 24.63 -1.93
C GLY A 536 8.92 23.29 -1.92
N LEU A 537 10.01 23.14 -2.65
CA LEU A 537 10.84 21.94 -2.62
C LEU A 537 12.15 22.18 -1.84
N ASP A 538 12.27 21.55 -0.68
CA ASP A 538 13.47 21.60 0.15
C ASP A 538 14.14 20.22 0.21
N LEU A 539 15.47 20.21 0.03
CA LEU A 539 16.29 18.99 0.08
C LEU A 539 17.31 19.06 1.21
N GLU A 540 17.32 18.03 2.05
CA GLU A 540 18.27 17.88 3.16
C GLU A 540 19.00 16.54 3.04
N VAL A 541 20.33 16.58 2.91
CA VAL A 541 21.15 15.37 3.02
C VAL A 541 21.41 15.08 4.49
N GLN A 542 21.08 13.87 4.91
CA GLN A 542 21.30 13.35 6.25
C GLN A 542 22.44 12.34 6.22
N SER A 543 23.52 12.64 6.94
CA SER A 543 24.67 11.75 7.14
C SER A 543 24.67 11.25 8.58
N ARG A 544 24.88 9.95 8.79
CA ARG A 544 25.03 9.40 10.14
C ARG A 544 25.93 8.20 10.17
N THR A 545 26.59 7.98 11.30
CA THR A 545 27.22 6.70 11.59
C THR A 545 26.17 5.68 12.04
N TYR A 546 26.46 4.41 11.86
CA TYR A 546 25.60 3.34 12.37
C TYR A 546 26.41 2.09 12.74
N THR A 547 25.89 1.33 13.68
CA THR A 547 26.39 0.00 14.05
C THR A 547 25.60 -1.05 13.27
N PRO A 548 26.23 -1.94 12.50
CA PRO A 548 25.51 -2.99 11.78
C PRO A 548 24.76 -3.94 12.72
N LYS A 549 23.82 -4.68 12.15
CA LYS A 549 23.14 -5.75 12.88
C LYS A 549 24.14 -6.85 13.29
N LYS A 550 23.99 -7.36 14.50
CA LYS A 550 24.81 -8.46 15.03
C LYS A 550 24.37 -9.82 14.50
N ASN A 551 23.08 -9.99 14.28
CA ASN A 551 22.46 -11.21 13.80
C ASN A 551 21.18 -10.87 13.01
N ASN A 552 20.47 -11.87 12.50
CA ASN A 552 19.27 -11.64 11.70
C ASN A 552 18.06 -11.16 12.52
N TYR A 553 18.07 -11.29 13.85
CA TYR A 553 16.96 -10.88 14.71
C TYR A 553 17.03 -9.40 15.15
N GLU A 554 18.10 -8.69 14.78
CA GLU A 554 18.33 -7.29 15.10
C GLU A 554 18.37 -6.43 13.83
N PHE A 555 18.00 -5.16 13.96
CA PHE A 555 18.29 -4.15 12.94
C PHE A 555 19.59 -3.40 13.25
N PRO A 556 20.22 -2.78 12.24
CA PRO A 556 21.30 -1.83 12.47
C PRO A 556 20.86 -0.69 13.40
N LYS A 557 21.79 -0.19 14.22
CA LYS A 557 21.53 0.92 15.14
C LYS A 557 22.12 2.20 14.58
N PHE A 558 21.26 3.17 14.30
CA PHE A 558 21.64 4.44 13.70
C PHE A 558 21.86 5.52 14.77
N HIS A 559 22.93 6.29 14.64
CA HIS A 559 23.18 7.45 15.50
C HIS A 559 22.47 8.71 14.97
N THR A 560 22.45 9.77 15.78
CA THR A 560 21.88 11.06 15.40
C THR A 560 22.54 11.58 14.11
N PRO A 561 21.74 11.98 13.10
CA PRO A 561 22.30 12.46 11.84
C PRO A 561 22.86 13.88 11.95
N ASN A 562 23.98 14.11 11.26
CA ASN A 562 24.35 15.43 10.78
C ASN A 562 23.50 15.77 9.55
N LYS A 563 22.97 17.00 9.53
CA LYS A 563 22.00 17.45 8.53
C LYS A 563 22.59 18.61 7.75
N VAL A 564 22.59 18.48 6.43
CA VAL A 564 23.14 19.52 5.55
C VAL A 564 22.11 19.81 4.46
N SER A 565 21.56 21.03 4.49
CA SER A 565 20.67 21.52 3.45
C SER A 565 21.43 21.65 2.13
N MET A 566 20.89 21.09 1.06
CA MET A 566 21.51 21.14 -0.27
C MET A 566 20.88 22.26 -1.09
N ARG A 567 21.73 23.07 -1.74
CA ARG A 567 21.27 23.98 -2.81
C ARG A 567 21.26 23.21 -4.12
N VAL A 568 20.08 23.03 -4.70
CA VAL A 568 19.93 22.24 -5.93
C VAL A 568 20.01 23.18 -7.12
N ALA A 569 20.88 22.86 -8.08
CA ALA A 569 20.72 23.36 -9.43
C ALA A 569 19.63 22.52 -10.10
N ALA A 570 18.46 23.09 -10.34
CA ALA A 570 17.50 22.42 -11.21
C ALA A 570 18.11 22.27 -12.61
N VAL A 571 17.97 21.07 -13.17
CA VAL A 571 18.47 20.71 -14.49
C VAL A 571 17.32 20.59 -15.44
#